data_AF-A0A9K3KUR0-F1
#
_entry.id   AF-A0A9K3KUR0-F1
#
_cell.length_a   1.000
_cell.length_b   1.000
_cell.length_c   1.000
_cell.angle_alpha   90.00
_cell.angle_beta   90.00
_cell.angle_gamma   90.00
#
_symmetry.space_group_name_H-M   'P 1'
#
loop_
_entity.id
_entity.type
_entity.pdbx_description
1 polymer ?
#
loop_
_entity_poly.entity_id
_entity_poly.type
_entity_poly.pdbx_seq_one_letter_code
_entity_poly.pdbx_strand_id
1 'polypeptide(L)'
;MNPIPFADDPVRGKPISLATGDVEGLDPGQWLSTSLVDYVLQTSLAGKLPDHVLIGSSNCSTYFNTYNSKLRNEDDAHCVQQLRDGLQPYAESGYRFISAACYNSHFFVVDITFDNRQSNVFQRVNVFDSLSSTARRRATAVLHQVQKFLSGFCFYKLGHHQSLLQDPDYRREHRF
;
A
#
# COMPACT_ATOMS: atom_id res chain seq x y z
N MET A 1 0.25 -11.81 -19.05
CA MET A 1 -0.10 -10.40 -18.81
C MET A 1 0.72 -9.94 -17.62
N ASN A 2 1.28 -8.73 -17.65
CA ASN A 2 1.87 -8.14 -16.45
C ASN A 2 0.74 -7.82 -15.46
N PRO A 3 0.93 -8.06 -14.15
CA PRO A 3 -0.09 -7.75 -13.15
C PRO A 3 -0.42 -6.26 -13.16
N ILE A 4 -1.64 -5.90 -12.76
CA ILE A 4 -2.01 -4.50 -12.53
C ILE A 4 -1.03 -3.91 -11.48
N PRO A 5 -0.45 -2.72 -11.69
CA PRO A 5 0.47 -2.12 -10.73
C PRO A 5 -0.13 -2.04 -9.33
N PHE A 6 0.57 -2.59 -8.33
CA PHE A 6 0.10 -2.57 -6.95
C PHE A 6 0.31 -1.19 -6.33
N ALA A 7 -0.76 -0.57 -5.84
CA ALA A 7 -0.70 0.69 -5.10
C ALA A 7 0.05 1.83 -5.83
N ASP A 8 -0.20 1.96 -7.14
CA ASP A 8 0.41 2.96 -8.02
C ASP A 8 1.94 2.98 -7.92
N ASP A 9 2.58 1.80 -8.01
CA ASP A 9 4.03 1.62 -7.84
C ASP A 9 4.86 2.66 -8.61
N PRO A 10 5.52 3.60 -7.93
CA PRO A 10 6.23 4.69 -8.59
C PRO A 10 7.54 4.21 -9.23
N VAL A 11 8.11 3.09 -8.79
CA VAL A 11 9.41 2.60 -9.29
C VAL A 11 9.22 1.85 -10.60
N ARG A 12 8.13 1.10 -10.75
CA ARG A 12 7.79 0.35 -11.97
C ARG A 12 6.80 1.08 -12.89
N GLY A 13 6.22 2.17 -12.40
CA GLY A 13 5.25 2.98 -13.13
C GLY A 13 5.87 3.84 -14.23
N LYS A 14 5.06 4.76 -14.76
CA LYS A 14 5.53 5.75 -15.74
C LYS A 14 6.51 6.73 -15.07
N PRO A 15 7.46 7.30 -15.83
CA PRO A 15 8.33 8.37 -15.31
C PRO A 15 7.51 9.50 -14.69
N ILE A 16 7.88 9.89 -13.48
CA ILE A 16 7.23 10.98 -12.74
C ILE A 16 7.89 12.28 -13.16
N SER A 17 7.07 13.28 -13.50
CA SER A 17 7.52 14.64 -13.75
C SER A 17 7.07 15.54 -12.61
N LEU A 18 7.96 16.38 -12.10
CA LEU A 18 7.66 17.33 -11.02
C LEU A 18 7.21 18.66 -11.61
N ALA A 19 6.18 19.26 -11.01
CA ALA A 19 5.83 20.65 -11.23
C ALA A 19 6.75 21.56 -10.39
N THR A 20 6.87 22.84 -10.76
CA THR A 20 7.66 23.82 -9.99
C THR A 20 7.23 23.87 -8.51
N GLY A 21 5.93 23.82 -8.23
CA GLY A 21 5.40 23.81 -6.87
C GLY A 21 5.69 22.54 -6.05
N ASP A 22 6.03 21.42 -6.69
CA ASP A 22 6.45 20.21 -5.95
C ASP A 22 7.82 20.42 -5.29
N VAL A 23 8.69 21.21 -5.93
CA VAL A 23 10.08 21.43 -5.50
C VAL A 23 10.17 22.45 -4.36
N GLU A 24 9.17 23.34 -4.23
CA GLU A 24 9.04 24.29 -3.12
C GLU A 24 8.95 23.58 -1.76
N GLY A 25 8.48 22.33 -1.73
CA GLY A 25 8.44 21.50 -0.52
C GLY A 25 9.82 21.18 0.07
N LEU A 26 10.92 21.44 -0.66
CA LEU A 26 12.28 21.28 -0.16
C LEU A 26 12.73 22.43 0.75
N ASP A 27 12.04 23.57 0.71
CA ASP A 27 12.36 24.69 1.58
C ASP A 27 12.05 24.36 3.05
N PRO A 28 12.92 24.76 4.01
CA PRO A 28 12.70 24.47 5.41
C PRO A 28 11.34 24.96 5.92
N GLY A 29 10.61 24.07 6.61
CA GLY A 29 9.30 24.36 7.18
C GLY A 29 8.12 24.16 6.21
N GLN A 30 8.39 23.81 4.95
CA GLN A 30 7.36 23.38 4.00
C GLN A 30 7.08 21.88 4.11
N TRP A 31 5.88 21.47 3.68
CA TRP A 31 5.51 20.06 3.60
C TRP A 31 5.92 19.49 2.24
N LEU A 32 6.52 18.30 2.26
CA LEU A 32 6.82 17.57 1.02
C LEU A 32 5.52 17.16 0.32
N SER A 33 5.46 17.28 -1.01
CA SER A 33 4.35 16.73 -1.79
C SER A 33 4.53 15.22 -1.99
N THR A 34 3.45 14.48 -2.20
CA THR A 34 3.53 13.04 -2.53
C THR A 34 4.25 12.80 -3.85
N SER A 35 4.09 13.71 -4.83
CA SER A 35 4.77 13.66 -6.13
C SER A 35 6.29 13.76 -5.97
N LEU A 36 6.76 14.68 -5.12
CA LEU A 36 8.19 14.84 -4.81
C LEU A 36 8.76 13.58 -4.16
N VAL A 37 8.06 13.02 -3.16
CA VAL A 37 8.51 11.78 -2.50
C VAL A 37 8.55 10.62 -3.47
N ASP A 38 7.51 10.44 -4.29
CA ASP A 38 7.45 9.35 -5.28
C ASP A 38 8.52 9.49 -6.37
N TYR A 39 8.83 10.71 -6.80
CA TYR A 39 9.94 10.99 -7.71
C TYR A 39 11.30 10.59 -7.11
N VAL A 40 11.54 10.93 -5.83
CA VAL A 40 12.77 10.52 -5.13
C VAL A 40 12.86 9.00 -5.02
N LEU A 41 11.75 8.31 -4.74
CA LEU A 41 11.71 6.85 -4.71
C LEU A 41 12.02 6.24 -6.08
N GLN A 42 11.39 6.74 -7.14
CA GLN A 42 11.61 6.27 -8.51
C GLN A 42 13.07 6.43 -8.92
N THR A 43 13.67 7.60 -8.69
CA THR A 43 15.07 7.87 -9.05
C THR A 43 16.08 7.08 -8.21
N SER A 44 15.80 6.86 -6.92
CA SER A 44 16.72 6.16 -6.02
C SER A 44 16.73 4.63 -6.21
N LEU A 45 15.56 4.06 -6.56
CA LEU A 45 15.32 2.61 -6.58
C LEU A 45 15.21 2.00 -7.99
N ALA A 46 15.22 2.82 -9.06
CA ALA A 46 15.11 2.34 -10.44
C ALA A 46 16.08 1.18 -10.75
N GLY A 47 15.52 0.07 -11.24
CA GLY A 47 16.27 -1.11 -11.68
C GLY A 47 16.90 -1.96 -10.56
N LYS A 48 16.64 -1.67 -9.29
CA LYS A 48 17.29 -2.34 -8.14
C LYS A 48 16.38 -3.28 -7.34
N LEU A 49 15.10 -3.38 -7.69
CA LEU A 49 14.11 -4.04 -6.85
C LEU A 49 13.76 -5.46 -7.34
N PRO A 50 13.81 -6.47 -6.45
CA PRO A 50 13.27 -7.80 -6.74
C PRO A 50 11.76 -7.75 -7.03
N ASP A 51 11.25 -8.67 -7.85
CA ASP A 51 9.84 -8.73 -8.27
C ASP A 51 8.85 -8.87 -7.09
N HIS A 52 9.27 -9.56 -6.02
CA HIS A 52 8.45 -9.76 -4.82
C HIS A 52 8.44 -8.56 -3.87
N VAL A 53 9.18 -7.48 -4.17
CA VAL A 53 9.14 -6.22 -3.43
C VAL A 53 8.24 -5.24 -4.16
N LEU A 54 7.18 -4.81 -3.51
CA LEU A 54 6.20 -3.85 -4.01
C LEU A 54 6.47 -2.50 -3.35
N ILE A 55 6.68 -1.45 -4.15
CA ILE A 55 6.77 -0.08 -3.62
C ILE A 55 5.43 0.58 -3.87
N GLY A 56 4.73 1.00 -2.83
CA GLY A 56 3.50 1.78 -2.99
C GLY A 56 3.81 3.26 -3.11
N SER A 57 3.04 3.97 -3.96
CA SER A 57 3.03 5.43 -3.99
C SER A 57 2.83 5.99 -2.58
N SER A 58 3.40 7.15 -2.32
CA SER A 58 3.18 7.92 -1.11
C SER A 58 1.72 8.33 -0.95
N ASN A 59 0.91 8.25 -2.00
CA ASN A 59 -0.54 8.41 -1.97
C ASN A 59 -1.32 7.07 -2.01
N CYS A 60 -0.71 5.94 -1.63
CA CYS A 60 -1.33 4.61 -1.71
C CYS A 60 -2.66 4.49 -0.93
N SER A 61 -2.87 5.31 0.11
CA SER A 61 -4.14 5.39 0.83
C SER A 61 -5.31 5.71 -0.10
N THR A 62 -5.12 6.63 -1.05
CA THR A 62 -6.13 7.00 -2.05
C THR A 62 -6.42 5.83 -2.99
N TYR A 63 -5.38 5.12 -3.43
CA TYR A 63 -5.52 3.89 -4.22
C TYR A 63 -6.38 2.85 -3.49
N PHE A 64 -6.01 2.49 -2.25
CA PHE A 64 -6.75 1.48 -1.51
C PHE A 64 -8.18 1.91 -1.18
N ASN A 65 -8.41 3.18 -0.85
CA ASN A 65 -9.76 3.71 -0.63
C ASN A 65 -10.63 3.59 -1.89
N THR A 66 -10.09 3.92 -3.05
CA THR A 66 -10.78 3.85 -4.35
C THR A 66 -11.18 2.42 -4.70
N TYR A 67 -10.31 1.45 -4.44
CA TYR A 67 -10.65 0.03 -4.65
C TYR A 67 -11.66 -0.47 -3.62
N ASN A 68 -11.44 -0.15 -2.34
CA ASN A 68 -12.32 -0.61 -1.27
C ASN A 68 -13.74 -0.03 -1.36
N SER A 69 -13.92 1.17 -1.95
CA SER A 69 -15.25 1.73 -2.18
C SER A 69 -16.03 0.95 -3.25
N LYS A 70 -15.36 0.41 -4.27
CA LYS A 70 -15.97 -0.43 -5.31
C LYS A 70 -16.56 -1.73 -4.75
N LEU A 71 -16.00 -2.27 -3.66
CA LEU A 71 -16.55 -3.46 -3.00
C LEU A 71 -17.94 -3.23 -2.37
N ARG A 72 -18.32 -1.97 -2.14
CA ARG A 72 -19.62 -1.59 -1.54
C ARG A 72 -20.68 -1.27 -2.58
N ASN A 73 -20.31 -1.17 -3.84
CA ASN A 73 -21.20 -0.76 -4.91
C ASN A 73 -21.63 -1.99 -5.71
N GLU A 74 -22.89 -2.41 -5.58
CA GLU A 74 -23.43 -3.60 -6.24
C GLU A 74 -23.46 -3.45 -7.77
N ASP A 75 -23.58 -2.21 -8.28
CA ASP A 75 -23.57 -1.90 -9.71
C ASP A 75 -22.21 -2.17 -10.38
N ASP A 76 -21.14 -2.27 -9.60
CA ASP A 76 -19.77 -2.44 -10.10
C ASP A 76 -19.32 -3.93 -10.18
N ALA A 77 -20.21 -4.90 -9.97
CA ALA A 77 -19.84 -6.32 -9.83
C ALA A 77 -18.95 -6.86 -10.96
N HIS A 78 -19.25 -6.52 -12.23
CA HIS A 78 -18.42 -6.94 -13.36
C HIS A 78 -17.04 -6.29 -13.36
N CYS A 79 -16.97 -4.99 -13.05
CA CYS A 79 -15.71 -4.25 -12.93
C CYS A 79 -14.85 -4.80 -11.79
N VAL A 80 -15.45 -5.08 -10.64
CA VAL A 80 -14.79 -5.67 -9.47
C VAL A 80 -14.20 -7.04 -9.83
N GLN A 81 -14.91 -7.85 -10.61
CA GLN A 81 -14.41 -9.16 -11.05
C GLN A 81 -13.19 -9.02 -11.98
N GLN A 82 -13.21 -8.08 -12.94
CA GLN A 82 -12.04 -7.81 -13.80
C GLN A 82 -10.82 -7.34 -13.00
N LEU A 83 -11.04 -6.46 -12.01
CA LEU A 83 -9.97 -5.98 -11.13
C LEU A 83 -9.37 -7.12 -10.30
N ARG A 84 -10.22 -8.00 -9.76
CA ARG A 84 -9.82 -9.21 -9.03
C ARG A 84 -8.94 -10.12 -9.89
N ASP A 85 -9.34 -10.38 -11.13
CA ASP A 85 -8.57 -11.24 -12.02
C ASP A 85 -7.20 -10.63 -12.36
N GLY A 86 -7.11 -9.30 -12.53
CA GLY A 86 -5.84 -8.60 -12.75
C GLY A 86 -4.92 -8.49 -11.51
N LEU A 87 -5.48 -8.67 -10.31
CA LEU A 87 -4.77 -8.61 -9.02
C LEU A 87 -4.50 -10.00 -8.41
N GLN A 88 -5.02 -11.07 -9.02
CA GLN A 88 -4.82 -12.44 -8.59
C GLN A 88 -3.34 -12.86 -8.45
N PRO A 89 -2.39 -12.41 -9.29
CA PRO A 89 -0.98 -12.78 -9.13
C PRO A 89 -0.36 -12.41 -7.77
N TYR A 90 -0.91 -11.40 -7.08
CA TYR A 90 -0.46 -11.01 -5.74
C TYR A 90 -0.85 -12.02 -4.64
N ALA A 91 -1.67 -13.02 -4.97
CA ALA A 91 -2.09 -14.09 -4.07
C ALA A 91 -1.29 -15.39 -4.21
N GLU A 92 -0.50 -15.52 -5.27
CA GLU A 92 0.17 -16.78 -5.64
C GLU A 92 1.52 -16.95 -4.91
N SER A 93 2.10 -15.86 -4.42
CA SER A 93 3.37 -15.83 -3.70
C SER A 93 3.37 -14.84 -2.55
N GLY A 94 4.41 -14.90 -1.72
CA GLY A 94 4.66 -13.89 -0.70
C GLY A 94 5.26 -12.61 -1.30
N TYR A 95 4.81 -11.46 -0.80
CA TYR A 95 5.31 -10.14 -1.21
C TYR A 95 5.68 -9.30 0.01
N ARG A 96 6.66 -8.41 -0.19
CA ARG A 96 7.00 -7.34 0.74
C ARG A 96 6.53 -6.01 0.17
N PHE A 97 5.53 -5.40 0.79
CA PHE A 97 5.02 -4.07 0.44
C PHE A 97 5.65 -3.00 1.32
N ILE A 98 6.26 -2.00 0.70
CA ILE A 98 6.88 -0.86 1.38
C ILE A 98 6.30 0.43 0.79
N SER A 99 5.89 1.38 1.62
CA SER A 99 5.43 2.69 1.12
C SER A 99 5.74 3.79 2.13
N ALA A 100 6.23 4.94 1.63
CA ALA A 100 6.30 6.20 2.37
C ALA A 100 4.90 6.87 2.38
N ALA A 101 3.92 6.20 2.97
CA ALA A 101 2.53 6.60 2.93
C ALA A 101 2.29 7.98 3.59
N CYS A 102 1.55 8.82 2.89
CA CYS A 102 1.03 10.08 3.40
C CYS A 102 -0.43 9.91 3.82
N TYR A 103 -0.73 10.29 5.06
CA TYR A 103 -2.10 10.31 5.58
C TYR A 103 -2.33 11.56 6.43
N ASN A 104 -3.32 12.37 6.07
CA ASN A 104 -3.61 13.66 6.71
C ASN A 104 -2.35 14.55 6.84
N SER A 105 -1.67 14.75 5.71
CA SER A 105 -0.46 15.58 5.59
C SER A 105 0.71 15.12 6.46
N HIS A 106 0.81 13.82 6.71
CA HIS A 106 1.88 13.24 7.51
C HIS A 106 2.43 12.00 6.85
N PHE A 107 3.74 11.97 6.65
CA PHE A 107 4.44 10.84 6.06
C PHE A 107 4.95 9.89 7.14
N PHE A 108 4.81 8.60 6.87
CA PHE A 108 5.39 7.51 7.63
C PHE A 108 5.68 6.36 6.68
N VAL A 109 6.54 5.44 7.08
CA VAL A 109 6.85 4.26 6.26
C VAL A 109 6.10 3.06 6.81
N VAL A 110 5.36 2.37 5.95
CA VAL A 110 4.83 1.03 6.22
C VAL A 110 5.70 -0.01 5.53
N ASP A 111 6.00 -1.10 6.23
CA ASP A 111 6.73 -2.27 5.71
C ASP A 111 5.97 -3.54 6.12
N ILE A 112 5.33 -4.16 5.14
CA ILE A 112 4.40 -5.28 5.32
C ILE A 112 4.93 -6.46 4.53
N THR A 113 5.05 -7.62 5.16
CA THR A 113 5.24 -8.89 4.44
C THR A 113 3.97 -9.71 4.55
N PHE A 114 3.42 -10.12 3.41
CA PHE A 114 2.21 -10.94 3.34
C PHE A 114 2.38 -12.16 2.44
N ASP A 115 1.82 -13.30 2.82
CA ASP A 115 1.72 -14.52 2.01
C ASP A 115 0.47 -15.30 2.42
N ASN A 116 -0.50 -15.43 1.51
CA ASN A 116 -1.77 -16.11 1.79
C ASN A 116 -1.63 -17.63 1.97
N ARG A 117 -0.51 -18.23 1.59
CA ARG A 117 -0.27 -19.67 1.74
C ARG A 117 0.19 -20.03 3.16
N GLN A 118 0.51 -19.03 3.97
CA GLN A 118 0.99 -19.18 5.33
C GLN A 118 -0.19 -19.13 6.31
N SER A 119 -0.10 -19.85 7.43
CA SER A 119 -1.11 -19.82 8.49
C SER A 119 -1.30 -18.43 9.10
N ASN A 120 -0.22 -17.64 9.17
CA ASN A 120 -0.26 -16.23 9.44
C ASN A 120 0.00 -15.45 8.15
N VAL A 121 -1.06 -14.87 7.57
CA VAL A 121 -0.99 -14.12 6.31
C VAL A 121 -0.04 -12.94 6.41
N PHE A 122 -0.08 -12.18 7.51
CA PHE A 122 0.82 -11.04 7.74
C PHE A 122 2.00 -11.47 8.60
N GLN A 123 3.13 -11.75 7.95
CA GLN A 123 4.33 -12.22 8.62
C GLN A 123 5.07 -11.09 9.35
N ARG A 124 5.02 -9.88 8.79
CA ARG A 124 5.67 -8.69 9.35
C ARG A 124 4.84 -7.46 9.05
N VAL A 125 4.64 -6.61 10.05
CA VAL A 125 4.00 -5.30 9.90
C VAL A 125 4.78 -4.30 10.74
N ASN A 126 5.58 -3.48 10.07
CA ASN A 126 6.36 -2.43 10.72
C ASN A 126 5.88 -1.05 10.26
N VAL A 127 5.93 -0.09 11.17
CA VAL A 127 5.65 1.31 10.92
C VAL A 127 6.82 2.12 11.42
N PHE A 128 7.41 2.94 10.56
CA PHE A 128 8.47 3.88 10.92
C PHE A 128 7.92 5.29 10.79
N ASP A 129 7.97 6.05 11.87
CA ASP A 129 7.49 7.42 11.93
C ASP A 129 8.51 8.25 12.70
N SER A 130 8.86 9.43 12.17
CA SER A 130 9.73 10.38 12.85
C SER A 130 9.06 11.03 14.06
N LEU A 131 7.73 10.95 14.17
CA LEU A 131 6.93 11.46 15.30
C LEU A 131 6.34 10.29 16.11
N SER A 132 6.81 10.10 17.33
CA SER A 132 6.49 8.92 18.16
C SER A 132 5.03 8.81 18.64
N SER A 133 4.27 9.91 18.68
CA SER A 133 2.95 9.95 19.35
C SER A 133 1.72 9.97 18.43
N THR A 134 1.87 10.33 17.15
CA THR A 134 0.75 10.46 16.19
C THR A 134 0.66 9.32 15.17
N ALA A 135 1.72 8.51 15.07
CA ALA A 135 1.91 7.46 14.08
C ALA A 135 0.82 6.40 14.11
N ARG A 136 0.51 5.91 15.32
CA ARG A 136 -0.22 4.65 15.48
C ARG A 136 -1.60 4.69 14.86
N ARG A 137 -2.39 5.73 15.17
CA ARG A 137 -3.76 5.84 14.64
C ARG A 137 -3.78 6.03 13.13
N ARG A 138 -2.85 6.81 12.57
CA ARG A 138 -2.75 7.08 11.13
C ARG A 138 -2.32 5.83 10.37
N ALA A 139 -1.30 5.14 10.87
CA ALA A 139 -0.82 3.90 10.29
C ALA A 139 -1.88 2.78 10.36
N THR A 140 -2.61 2.65 11.48
CA THR A 140 -3.72 1.69 11.59
C THR A 140 -4.77 1.91 10.49
N ALA A 141 -5.13 3.15 10.17
CA ALA A 141 -6.08 3.43 9.09
C ALA A 141 -5.59 2.92 7.72
N VAL A 142 -4.33 3.17 7.38
CA VAL A 142 -3.73 2.69 6.13
C VAL A 142 -3.61 1.15 6.12
N LEU A 143 -3.18 0.54 7.22
CA LEU A 143 -3.11 -0.92 7.35
C LEU A 143 -4.48 -1.58 7.17
N HIS A 144 -5.54 -0.99 7.73
CA HIS A 144 -6.91 -1.48 7.52
C HIS A 144 -7.34 -1.40 6.05
N GLN A 145 -6.95 -0.34 5.34
CA GLN A 145 -7.25 -0.21 3.91
C GLN A 145 -6.50 -1.27 3.09
N VAL A 146 -5.22 -1.52 3.39
CA VAL A 146 -4.40 -2.56 2.75
C VAL A 146 -5.02 -3.93 2.98
N GLN A 147 -5.38 -4.26 4.22
CA GLN A 147 -6.00 -5.54 4.57
C GLN A 147 -7.33 -5.76 3.84
N LYS A 148 -8.20 -4.75 3.81
CA LYS A 148 -9.48 -4.81 3.08
C LYS A 148 -9.25 -5.00 1.58
N PHE A 149 -8.28 -4.30 1.01
CA PHE A 149 -7.93 -4.44 -0.40
C PHE A 149 -7.42 -5.85 -0.70
N LEU A 150 -6.47 -6.36 0.08
CA LEU A 150 -5.92 -7.69 -0.09
C LEU A 150 -7.02 -8.75 0.02
N SER A 151 -7.89 -8.67 1.02
CA SER A 151 -9.00 -9.62 1.19
C SER A 151 -10.01 -9.53 0.04
N GLY A 152 -10.42 -8.32 -0.35
CA GLY A 152 -11.49 -8.11 -1.31
C GLY A 152 -11.09 -8.30 -2.78
N PHE A 153 -9.81 -8.10 -3.12
CA PHE A 153 -9.32 -8.14 -4.50
C PHE A 153 -8.28 -9.24 -4.74
N CYS A 154 -7.26 -9.37 -3.89
CA CYS A 154 -6.19 -10.34 -4.13
C CYS A 154 -6.59 -11.74 -3.67
N PHE A 155 -7.14 -11.88 -2.46
CA PHE A 155 -7.38 -13.15 -1.79
C PHE A 155 -8.85 -13.60 -1.83
N TYR A 156 -9.70 -12.94 -2.62
CA TYR A 156 -11.15 -13.11 -2.60
C TYR A 156 -11.66 -14.55 -2.82
N LYS A 157 -10.89 -15.38 -3.53
CA LYS A 157 -11.19 -16.81 -3.78
C LYS A 157 -10.64 -17.76 -2.70
N LEU A 158 -9.94 -17.25 -1.70
CA LEU A 158 -9.11 -18.04 -0.79
C LEU A 158 -9.75 -18.08 0.59
N GLY A 159 -9.76 -19.24 1.26
CA GLY A 159 -10.48 -19.46 2.52
C GLY A 159 -10.15 -18.47 3.65
N HIS A 160 -8.97 -17.85 3.62
CA HIS A 160 -8.54 -16.85 4.60
C HIS A 160 -9.14 -15.45 4.39
N HIS A 161 -9.83 -15.16 3.29
CA HIS A 161 -10.39 -13.83 3.03
C HIS A 161 -11.36 -13.37 4.13
N GLN A 162 -12.22 -14.26 4.63
CA GLN A 162 -13.16 -13.93 5.72
C GLN A 162 -12.44 -13.64 7.04
N SER A 163 -11.38 -14.40 7.37
CA SER A 163 -10.57 -14.12 8.57
C SER A 163 -9.81 -12.80 8.48
N LEU A 164 -9.51 -12.31 7.27
CA LEU A 164 -8.90 -11.00 7.04
C LEU A 164 -9.91 -9.85 7.01
N LEU A 165 -11.23 -10.12 6.94
CA LEU A 165 -12.26 -9.09 7.04
C LEU A 165 -12.69 -8.84 8.50
N GLN A 166 -12.40 -9.80 9.38
CA GLN A 166 -12.51 -9.59 10.82
C GLN A 166 -11.34 -8.68 11.25
N ASP A 167 -11.66 -7.74 12.15
CA ASP A 167 -10.78 -6.65 12.62
C ASP A 167 -9.34 -7.17 12.76
N PRO A 168 -8.30 -6.49 12.23
CA PRO A 168 -6.94 -6.90 12.52
C PRO A 168 -6.78 -6.89 14.03
N ASP A 169 -6.69 -8.07 14.60
CA ASP A 169 -5.96 -8.25 15.84
C ASP A 169 -4.55 -7.81 15.52
N TYR A 170 -4.32 -6.51 15.75
CA TYR A 170 -3.03 -5.89 15.80
C TYR A 170 -2.24 -6.75 16.76
N ARG A 171 -1.44 -7.69 16.24
CA ARG A 171 -0.53 -8.46 17.09
C ARG A 171 0.31 -7.42 17.79
N ARG A 172 0.03 -7.24 19.09
CA ARG A 172 0.66 -6.28 20.00
C ARG A 172 2.11 -6.68 20.30
N GLU A 173 2.78 -7.28 19.33
CA GLU A 173 4.11 -7.82 19.43
C GLU A 173 4.92 -7.11 18.37
N HIS A 174 5.40 -5.92 18.70
CA HIS A 174 6.82 -5.62 18.71
C HIS A 174 6.99 -4.22 19.32
N ARG A 175 7.88 -4.18 20.32
CA ARG A 175 8.20 -3.04 21.18
C ARG A 175 8.83 -1.92 20.34
N PHE A 176 8.49 -0.67 20.68
CA PHE A 176 9.34 0.48 20.39
C PHE A 176 10.69 0.32 21.09
#